data_AF-A0A7M7NFM5-F1
#
_entry.id   AF-A0A7M7NFM5-F1
#
_cell.length_a   1.000
_cell.length_b   1.000
_cell.length_c   1.000
_cell.angle_alpha   90.00
_cell.angle_beta   90.00
_cell.angle_gamma   90.00
#
_symmetry.space_group_name_H-M   'P 1'
#
loop_
_entity.id
_entity.type
_entity.pdbx_description
1 polymer ?
#
loop_
_entity_poly.entity_id
_entity_poly.type
_entity_poly.pdbx_seq_one_letter_code
_entity_poly.pdbx_strand_id
1 'polypeptide(L)' 'MTFDTVQTEVANGYQMPRPRHCGQEVYTVMTGSWEKEATNRSNFDHILKSLERILEKTHNYLSLNDLDEGLYASTLDM' A
#
# COMPACT_ATOMS: atom_id res chain seq x y z
N MET A 1 6.78 13.82 -12.57
CA MET A 1 7.80 13.46 -11.55
C MET A 1 8.88 12.70 -12.29
N THR A 2 10.16 13.11 -12.20
CA THR A 2 11.26 12.38 -12.87
C THR A 2 11.80 11.30 -11.93
N PHE A 3 12.50 10.31 -12.49
CA PHE A 3 13.08 9.20 -11.72
C PHE A 3 13.99 9.70 -10.59
N ASP A 4 14.84 10.69 -10.87
CA ASP A 4 15.77 11.26 -9.89
C ASP A 4 15.04 11.86 -8.69
N THR A 5 13.91 12.53 -8.92
CA THR A 5 13.09 13.07 -7.83
C THR A 5 12.56 11.96 -6.93
N VAL A 6 12.05 10.86 -7.51
CA VAL A 6 11.53 9.72 -6.72
C VAL A 6 12.65 9.10 -5.87
N GLN A 7 13.83 8.92 -6.45
CA GLN A 7 14.96 8.33 -5.73
C GLN A 7 15.38 9.19 -4.53
N THR A 8 15.46 10.51 -4.71
CA THR A 8 15.80 11.44 -3.62
C THR A 8 14.74 11.44 -2.52
N GLU A 9 13.45 11.52 -2.87
CA GLU A 9 12.37 11.54 -1.90
C GLU A 9 12.32 10.25 -1.07
N VAL A 10 12.41 9.08 -1.71
CA VAL A 10 12.43 7.80 -1.01
C VAL A 10 13.67 7.65 -0.11
N ALA A 11 14.84 8.12 -0.57
CA ALA A 11 16.05 8.12 0.25
C ALA A 11 15.91 9.03 1.50
N ASN A 12 15.15 10.10 1.39
CA ASN A 12 14.81 11.01 2.49
C ASN A 12 13.70 10.47 3.41
N GLY A 13 13.15 9.29 3.12
CA GLY A 13 12.13 8.64 3.94
C GLY A 13 10.69 8.95 3.54
N TYR A 14 10.47 9.56 2.37
CA TYR A 14 9.12 9.69 1.83
C TYR A 14 8.50 8.31 1.61
N GLN A 15 7.26 8.17 2.06
CA GLN A 15 6.39 7.03 1.77
C GLN A 15 5.04 7.56 1.27
N MET A 16 4.37 6.77 0.44
CA MET A 16 3.06 7.15 -0.07
C MET A 16 2.05 7.21 1.09
N PRO A 17 1.23 8.27 1.19
CA PRO A 17 0.22 8.37 2.24
C PRO A 17 -0.86 7.30 2.06
N ARG A 18 -1.54 6.95 3.16
CA ARG A 18 -2.65 6.00 3.14
C ARG A 18 -3.76 6.45 2.17
N PRO A 19 -4.14 5.63 1.18
CA PRO A 19 -5.31 5.90 0.35
C PRO A 19 -6.59 5.93 1.18
N ARG A 20 -7.53 6.81 0.84
CA ARG A 20 -8.78 7.01 1.61
C ARG A 20 -9.63 5.74 1.72
N HIS A 21 -9.69 4.97 0.64
CA HIS A 21 -10.43 3.71 0.56
C HIS A 21 -9.72 2.52 1.22
N CYS A 22 -8.45 2.62 1.60
CA CYS A 22 -7.69 1.51 2.18
C CYS A 22 -7.74 1.55 3.70
N GLY A 23 -8.24 0.50 4.35
CA GLY A 23 -8.21 0.34 5.80
C GLY A 23 -6.77 0.38 6.37
N GLN A 24 -6.66 0.72 7.65
CA GLN A 24 -5.36 0.82 8.33
C GLN A 24 -4.57 -0.49 8.26
N GLU A 25 -5.24 -1.65 8.34
CA GLU A 25 -4.57 -2.95 8.29
C GLU A 25 -3.88 -3.20 6.94
N VAL A 26 -4.52 -2.81 5.83
CA VAL A 26 -3.95 -2.89 4.48
C VAL A 26 -2.77 -1.95 4.33
N TYR A 27 -2.90 -0.73 4.86
CA TYR A 27 -1.81 0.25 4.82
C TYR A 27 -0.58 -0.21 5.61
N THR A 28 -0.78 -0.87 6.76
CA THR A 28 0.31 -1.44 7.55
C THR A 28 1.11 -2.48 6.76
N VAL A 29 0.46 -3.28 5.92
CA VAL A 29 1.16 -4.24 5.03
C VAL A 29 2.01 -3.50 3.99
N MET A 30 1.49 -2.40 3.43
CA MET A 30 2.24 -1.57 2.48
C MET A 30 3.47 -0.94 3.13
N THR A 31 3.31 -0.28 4.28
CA THR A 31 4.43 0.37 4.97
C THR A 31 5.49 -0.63 5.43
N GLY A 32 5.07 -1.83 5.88
CA GLY A 32 5.99 -2.91 6.22
C GLY A 32 6.80 -3.41 5.02
N SER A 33 6.33 -3.19 3.80
CA SER A 33 7.08 -3.49 2.57
C SER A 33 8.01 -2.34 2.15
N TRP A 34 7.79 -1.14 2.67
CA TRP A 34 8.57 0.08 2.39
C TRP A 34 9.55 0.45 3.52
N GLU A 35 9.85 -0.50 4.41
CA GLU A 35 10.87 -0.32 5.43
C GLU A 35 12.21 0.08 4.81
N LYS A 36 12.86 1.08 5.44
CA LYS A 36 14.13 1.63 4.98
C LYS A 36 15.21 0.55 4.92
N GLU A 37 15.31 -0.21 6.02
CA GLU A 37 16.22 -1.35 6.12
C GLU A 37 15.62 -2.56 5.41
N ALA A 38 16.32 -3.08 4.41
CA ALA A 38 15.85 -4.21 3.61
C ALA A 38 15.58 -5.46 4.46
N THR A 39 16.30 -5.65 5.56
CA THR A 39 16.12 -6.76 6.52
C THR A 39 14.84 -6.66 7.34
N ASN A 40 14.29 -5.45 7.49
CA ASN A 40 13.08 -5.20 8.25
C ASN A 40 11.83 -5.27 7.36
N ARG A 41 12.00 -5.29 6.03
CA ARG A 41 10.88 -5.43 5.10
C ARG A 41 10.18 -6.75 5.34
N SER A 42 8.85 -6.69 5.35
CA SER A 42 8.02 -7.88 5.43
C SER A 42 8.36 -8.82 4.28
N ASN A 43 8.71 -10.07 4.59
CA ASN A 43 8.86 -11.10 3.58
C ASN A 43 7.48 -11.55 3.06
N PHE A 44 7.49 -12.30 1.96
CA PHE A 44 6.26 -12.76 1.32
C PHE A 44 5.37 -13.60 2.26
N ASP A 45 5.94 -14.45 3.10
CA ASP A 45 5.18 -15.26 4.06
C ASP A 45 4.44 -14.39 5.09
N HIS A 46 5.09 -13.32 5.56
CA HIS A 46 4.49 -12.38 6.50
C HIS A 46 3.36 -11.58 5.83
N ILE A 47 3.60 -11.10 4.60
CA ILE A 47 2.60 -10.40 3.80
C ILE A 47 1.37 -11.30 3.60
N LEU A 48 1.58 -12.57 3.20
CA LEU A 48 0.49 -13.52 2.98
C LEU A 48 -0.35 -13.74 4.24
N LYS A 49 0.29 -14.02 5.38
CA LYS A 49 -0.40 -14.21 6.66
C LYS A 49 -1.16 -12.96 7.13
N SER A 50 -0.60 -11.78 6.88
CA SER A 50 -1.27 -10.52 7.19
C SER A 50 -2.51 -10.34 6.31
N LEU A 51 -2.42 -10.64 5.02
CA LEU A 51 -3.56 -10.56 4.10
C LEU A 51 -4.65 -11.58 4.45
N GLU A 52 -4.29 -12.82 4.77
CA GLU A 52 -5.24 -13.85 5.21
C GLU A 52 -6.04 -13.39 6.44
N ARG A 53 -5.37 -12.82 7.46
CA ARG A 53 -6.06 -12.24 8.63
C ARG A 53 -6.99 -11.08 8.29
N ILE A 54 -6.58 -10.22 7.36
CA ILE A 54 -7.41 -9.09 6.91
C ILE A 54 -8.66 -9.61 6.22
N LEU A 55 -8.55 -10.68 5.42
CA LEU A 55 -9.68 -11.32 4.75
C LEU A 55 -10.62 -12.03 5.74
N GLU A 56 -10.07 -12.63 6.81
CA GLU A 56 -10.86 -13.26 7.87
C GLU A 56 -11.65 -12.24 8.71
N LYS A 57 -11.18 -10.99 8.80
CA LYS A 57 -11.91 -9.89 9.45
C LYS A 57 -12.84 -9.20 8.44
N THR A 58 -14.14 -9.42 8.59
CA THR A 58 -15.22 -8.64 7.94
C THR A 58 -15.05 -7.11 8.17
N HIS A 59 -15.44 -6.16 7.33
CA HIS A 59 -15.84 -6.08 5.91
C HIS A 59 -15.55 -4.63 5.46
N ASN A 60 -14.37 -4.08 5.78
CA ASN A 60 -14.06 -2.64 5.59
C ASN A 60 -12.56 -2.37 5.32
N TYR A 61 -11.79 -3.39 4.93
CA TYR A 61 -10.38 -3.22 4.60
C TYR A 61 -10.15 -2.48 3.27
N LEU A 62 -11.16 -2.50 2.38
CA LEU A 62 -11.24 -1.68 1.17
C LEU A 62 -12.66 -1.14 1.04
N SER A 63 -12.81 0.18 0.97
CA SER A 63 -14.09 0.86 0.74
C SER A 63 -14.24 1.20 -0.74
N LEU A 64 -15.07 0.45 -1.46
CA LEU A 64 -15.33 0.71 -2.88
C LEU A 64 -16.07 2.04 -3.11
N ASN A 65 -16.79 2.54 -2.09
CA ASN A 65 -17.50 3.82 -2.15
C ASN A 65 -16.56 5.03 -2.11
N ASP A 66 -15.36 4.88 -1.54
CA ASP A 66 -14.35 5.93 -1.43
C ASP A 66 -13.25 5.79 -2.51
N LEU A 67 -13.48 4.92 -3.49
CA LEU A 67 -12.60 4.81 -4.64
C LEU A 67 -12.68 6.08 -5.47
N ASP A 68 -11.52 6.65 -5.75
CA ASP A 68 -11.39 7.69 -6.75
C ASP A 68 -11.27 7.01 -8.12
N GLU A 69 -12.39 6.91 -8.84
CA GLU A 69 -12.43 6.28 -10.16
C GLU A 69 -11.44 6.93 -11.15
N GLY A 70 -11.15 8.23 -11.00
CA GLY A 70 -10.17 8.94 -11.83
C GLY A 70 -8.73 8.53 -11.55
N LEU A 71 -8.43 8.06 -10.33
CA LEU A 71 -7.10 7.56 -9.94
C LEU A 71 -6.80 6.17 -10.55
N TYR A 72 -7.84 5.35 -10.77
CA TYR A 72 -7.74 3.98 -11.27
C TYR A 72 -8.20 3.81 -12.73
N ALA A 73 -8.73 4.85 -13.37
CA ALA A 73 -9.20 4.82 -14.75
C ALA A 73 -8.16 4.29 -15.74
N SER A 74 -6.87 4.55 -15.51
CA SER A 74 -5.76 4.03 -16.33
C SER A 74 -5.56 2.50 -16.24
N THR A 75 -6.22 1.83 -15.30
CA THR A 75 -6.26 0.36 -15.19
C THR A 75 -7.58 -0.26 -15.66
N LEU A 76 -8.57 0.55 -16.02
CA LEU A 76 -9.89 0.11 -16.51
C LEU A 76 -10.01 0.13 -18.05
N ASP A 77 -9.02 0.69 -18.76
CA ASP A 77 -8.89 0.66 -20.22
C ASP A 77 -8.18 -0.62 -20.74
N MET A 78 -8.53 -1.80 -20.20
CA MET A 78 -8.11 -3.10 -20.74
C MET A 78 -9.29 -4.00 -21.08
#